data_AF-A0A9X7B2W8-F1
#
_entry.id   AF-A0A9X7B2W8-F1
#
_cell.length_a   1.000
_cell.length_b   1.000
_cell.length_c   1.000
_cell.angle_alpha   90.00
_cell.angle_beta   90.00
_cell.angle_gamma   90.00
#
_symmetry.space_group_name_H-M   'P 1'
#
loop_
_entity.id
_entity.type
_entity.pdbx_description
1 polymer ?
#
loop_
_entity_poly.entity_id
_entity_poly.type
_entity_poly.pdbx_seq_one_letter_code
_entity_poly.pdbx_strand_id
1 'polypeptide(L)'
;MDQLTVNEQPIVSSLGNAKMYSKGSFEGNSYEESNLREIVYELDEGIGSIGAKVETLVDVEILMARLMEDMDRVVSEGNENFYFHEFHRKLRVYWNLLNYTASGLNKDFEKASELKEELFDKVMKQSEKKTIKKDI
;
A
#
# COMPACT_ATOMS: atom_id res chain seq x y z
N MET A 1 46.48 13.70 21.16
CA MET A 1 45.16 14.26 20.77
C MET A 1 45.12 14.19 19.27
N ASP A 2 44.89 12.97 18.76
CA ASP A 2 44.97 12.66 17.34
C ASP A 2 43.56 12.46 16.81
N GLN A 3 43.17 13.32 15.87
CA GLN A 3 41.89 13.28 15.20
C GLN A 3 41.95 12.19 14.12
N LEU A 4 41.16 11.13 14.30
CA LEU A 4 40.88 10.14 13.26
C LEU A 4 39.77 10.70 12.36
N THR A 5 40.15 11.26 11.22
CA THR A 5 39.22 11.57 10.13
C THR A 5 38.91 10.29 9.37
N VAL A 6 37.74 9.71 9.62
CA VAL A 6 37.20 8.59 8.84
C VAL A 6 36.56 9.16 7.58
N ASN A 7 37.19 8.88 6.44
CA ASN A 7 36.74 9.27 5.11
C ASN A 7 35.95 8.10 4.52
N GLU A 8 34.65 8.04 4.80
CA GLU A 8 33.74 7.06 4.20
C GLU A 8 33.06 7.66 2.97
N GLN A 9 33.64 7.40 1.81
CA GLN A 9 32.90 7.45 0.55
C GLN A 9 32.02 6.21 0.44
N PRO A 10 30.69 6.32 0.25
CA PRO A 10 29.91 5.18 -0.18
C PRO A 10 30.11 4.95 -1.68
N ILE A 11 30.87 3.89 -1.98
CA ILE A 11 30.96 3.24 -3.28
C ILE A 11 29.64 2.51 -3.53
N VAL A 12 28.69 3.14 -4.23
CA VAL A 12 27.73 2.43 -5.10
C VAL A 12 27.40 3.34 -6.29
N SER A 13 28.32 3.40 -7.25
CA SER A 13 27.98 3.78 -8.62
C SER A 13 27.35 2.58 -9.32
N SER A 14 26.34 2.85 -10.15
CA SER A 14 25.59 1.92 -11.01
C SER A 14 24.44 1.14 -10.37
N LEU A 15 23.38 1.85 -9.97
CA LEU A 15 22.03 1.34 -10.23
C LEU A 15 21.55 2.01 -11.51
N GLY A 16 21.42 1.20 -12.57
CA GLY A 16 21.15 1.63 -13.92
C GLY A 16 19.90 2.49 -14.02
N ASN A 17 19.90 3.33 -15.05
CA ASN A 17 18.84 4.23 -15.47
C ASN A 17 17.53 3.46 -15.71
N ALA A 18 16.79 3.13 -14.66
CA ALA A 18 15.39 2.77 -14.77
C ALA A 18 14.66 4.07 -15.10
N LYS A 19 14.33 4.19 -16.39
CA LYS A 19 13.49 5.25 -16.95
C LYS A 19 12.31 5.48 -16.00
N MET A 20 12.36 6.60 -15.29
CA MET A 20 11.32 7.09 -14.41
C MET A 20 10.10 7.36 -15.30
N TYR A 21 9.18 6.39 -15.40
CA TYR A 21 7.92 6.58 -16.08
C TYR A 21 7.11 7.54 -15.24
N SER A 22 6.97 8.76 -15.76
CA SER A 22 6.30 9.85 -15.07
C SER A 22 4.86 9.47 -14.81
N LYS A 23 4.52 9.50 -13.52
CA LYS A 23 3.19 9.62 -12.92
C LYS A 23 2.31 10.59 -13.72
N GLY A 24 1.52 10.03 -14.64
CA GLY A 24 0.36 10.70 -15.24
C GLY A 24 -0.87 10.11 -14.59
N SER A 25 -1.48 10.84 -13.66
CA SER A 25 -2.84 10.58 -13.20
C SER A 25 -3.76 10.60 -14.42
N PHE A 26 -4.27 9.45 -14.84
CA PHE A 26 -5.25 9.37 -15.91
C PHE A 26 -6.56 8.86 -15.32
N GLU A 27 -7.47 9.81 -15.10
CA GLU A 27 -8.90 9.53 -14.95
C GLU A 27 -9.38 8.80 -16.21
N GLY A 28 -10.00 7.64 -16.00
CA GLY A 28 -10.91 7.00 -16.94
C GLY A 28 -10.40 6.83 -18.37
N ASN A 29 -9.70 5.74 -18.65
CA ASN A 29 -9.65 5.20 -20.01
C ASN A 29 -9.64 3.67 -19.94
N SER A 30 -10.53 3.05 -20.72
CA SER A 30 -10.52 1.61 -20.95
C SER A 30 -9.17 1.20 -21.52
N TYR A 31 -8.47 0.30 -20.84
CA TYR A 31 -7.10 -0.14 -21.12
C TYR A 31 -6.97 -1.04 -22.38
N GLU A 32 -7.70 -0.75 -23.46
CA GLU A 32 -7.61 -1.57 -24.69
C GLU A 32 -6.19 -1.58 -25.32
N GLU A 33 -5.33 -0.59 -24.99
CA GLU A 33 -3.96 -0.47 -25.50
C GLU A 33 -2.83 -0.85 -24.52
N SER A 34 -3.12 -1.17 -23.25
CA SER A 34 -2.06 -1.49 -22.26
C SER A 34 -1.25 -2.72 -22.70
N ASN A 35 0.07 -2.71 -22.63
CA ASN A 35 0.83 -3.95 -22.88
C ASN A 35 0.75 -4.86 -21.63
N LEU A 36 0.82 -6.19 -21.77
CA LEU A 36 0.76 -7.14 -20.65
C LEU A 36 1.76 -6.80 -19.52
N ARG A 37 2.92 -6.25 -19.89
CA ARG A 37 3.95 -5.78 -18.96
C ARG A 37 3.46 -4.63 -18.07
N GLU A 38 2.67 -3.72 -18.61
CA GLU A 38 2.11 -2.56 -17.89
C GLU A 38 1.06 -3.01 -16.87
N ILE A 39 0.15 -3.90 -17.29
CA ILE A 39 -0.84 -4.51 -16.39
C ILE A 39 -0.17 -5.22 -15.22
N VAL A 40 0.87 -6.02 -15.48
CA VAL A 40 1.62 -6.72 -14.43
C VAL A 40 2.33 -5.74 -13.49
N TYR A 41 2.91 -4.67 -14.04
CA TYR A 41 3.57 -3.64 -13.23
C TYR A 41 2.58 -2.92 -12.31
N GLU A 42 1.43 -2.49 -12.84
CA GLU A 42 0.40 -1.83 -12.05
C GLU A 42 -0.22 -2.76 -11.01
N LEU A 43 -0.37 -4.06 -11.34
CA LEU A 43 -0.87 -5.06 -10.40
C LEU A 43 0.12 -5.27 -9.23
N ASP A 44 1.42 -5.34 -9.51
CA ASP A 44 2.47 -5.46 -8.50
C ASP A 44 2.50 -4.22 -7.57
N GLU A 45 2.42 -3.02 -8.15
CA GLU A 45 2.30 -1.78 -7.39
C GLU A 45 1.03 -1.76 -6.51
N GLY A 46 -0.10 -2.18 -7.07
CA GLY A 46 -1.37 -2.30 -6.36
C GLY A 46 -1.30 -3.27 -5.18
N ILE A 47 -0.73 -4.46 -5.38
CA ILE A 47 -0.52 -5.46 -4.32
C ILE A 47 0.41 -4.92 -3.22
N GLY A 48 1.50 -4.26 -3.59
CA GLY A 48 2.41 -3.63 -2.63
C GLY A 48 1.70 -2.55 -1.80
N SER A 49 0.89 -1.71 -2.46
CA SER A 49 0.09 -0.67 -1.81
C SER A 49 -0.97 -1.25 -0.84
N ILE A 50 -1.63 -2.35 -1.23
CA ILE A 50 -2.55 -3.12 -0.37
C ILE A 50 -1.81 -3.64 0.86
N GLY A 51 -0.64 -4.28 0.66
CA GLY A 51 0.17 -4.82 1.75
C GLY A 51 0.52 -3.78 2.79
N ALA A 52 1.05 -2.62 2.36
CA ALA A 52 1.40 -1.53 3.26
C ALA A 52 0.19 -0.97 4.05
N LYS A 53 -1.00 -0.92 3.44
CA LYS A 53 -2.23 -0.48 4.12
C LYS A 53 -2.72 -1.51 5.12
N VAL A 54 -2.63 -2.80 4.81
CA VAL A 54 -2.94 -3.88 5.76
C VAL A 54 -2.01 -3.81 6.97
N GLU A 55 -0.70 -3.64 6.76
CA GLU A 55 0.28 -3.45 7.85
C GLU A 55 -0.09 -2.23 8.72
N THR A 56 -0.45 -1.11 8.09
CA THR A 56 -0.88 0.09 8.82
C THR A 56 -2.15 -0.17 9.66
N LEU A 57 -3.12 -0.94 9.14
CA LEU A 57 -4.32 -1.29 9.90
C LEU A 57 -4.01 -2.21 11.09
N VAL A 58 -3.07 -3.14 10.93
CA VAL A 58 -2.59 -4.00 12.04
C VAL A 58 -1.92 -3.15 13.12
N ASP A 59 -1.11 -2.17 12.74
CA ASP A 59 -0.49 -1.25 13.70
C ASP A 59 -1.54 -0.42 14.46
N VAL A 60 -2.60 0.04 13.77
CA VAL A 60 -3.72 0.76 14.41
C VAL A 60 -4.47 -0.14 15.38
N GLU A 61 -4.70 -1.41 15.04
CA GLU A 61 -5.33 -2.38 15.94
C GLU A 61 -4.53 -2.52 17.25
N ILE A 62 -3.21 -2.66 17.15
CA ILE A 62 -2.31 -2.74 18.32
C ILE A 62 -2.40 -1.46 19.17
N LEU A 63 -2.42 -0.29 18.52
CA LEU A 63 -2.54 1.00 19.23
C LEU A 63 -3.91 1.15 19.93
N MET A 64 -4.98 0.67 19.32
CA MET A 64 -6.32 0.65 19.93
C MET A 64 -6.39 -0.31 21.11
N ALA A 65 -5.80 -1.50 21.01
CA ALA A 65 -5.73 -2.47 22.11
C ALA A 65 -4.99 -1.88 23.33
N ARG A 66 -3.83 -1.25 23.11
CA ARG A 66 -3.08 -0.58 24.18
C ARG A 66 -3.86 0.58 24.81
N LEU A 67 -4.59 1.35 24.01
CA LEU A 67 -5.44 2.42 24.52
C LEU A 67 -6.56 1.87 25.40
N MET A 68 -7.13 0.72 25.05
CA MET A 68 -8.15 0.05 25.87
C MET A 68 -7.56 -0.38 27.22
N GLU A 69 -6.38 -1.00 27.22
CA GLU A 69 -5.68 -1.38 28.46
C GLU A 69 -5.35 -0.15 29.34
N ASP A 70 -4.91 0.95 28.73
CA ASP A 70 -4.65 2.21 29.44
C ASP A 70 -5.92 2.80 30.06
N MET A 71 -7.04 2.77 29.32
CA MET A 71 -8.33 3.24 29.80
C MET A 71 -8.83 2.38 30.97
N ASP A 72 -8.75 1.06 30.86
CA ASP A 72 -9.16 0.13 31.92
C ASP A 72 -8.33 0.34 33.19
N ARG A 73 -7.01 0.51 33.05
CA ARG A 73 -6.11 0.83 34.17
C ARG A 73 -6.53 2.13 34.86
N VAL A 74 -6.71 3.21 34.09
CA VAL A 74 -7.06 4.53 34.63
C VAL A 74 -8.42 4.51 35.33
N VAL A 75 -9.40 3.79 34.77
CA VAL A 75 -10.73 3.59 35.41
C VAL A 75 -10.59 2.81 36.71
N SER A 76 -9.75 1.76 36.75
CA SER A 76 -9.52 1.00 37.99
C SER A 76 -8.88 1.83 39.11
N GLU A 77 -8.13 2.88 38.75
CA GLU A 77 -7.50 3.83 39.67
C GLU A 77 -8.42 5.01 40.04
N GLY A 78 -9.60 5.15 39.39
CA GLY A 78 -10.52 6.27 39.60
C GLY A 78 -10.02 7.61 39.05
N ASN A 79 -9.17 7.58 38.03
CA ASN A 79 -8.49 8.75 37.47
C ASN A 79 -9.05 9.20 36.10
N GLU A 80 -10.18 8.66 35.65
CA GLU A 80 -10.71 8.81 34.28
C GLU A 80 -10.92 10.27 33.84
N ASN A 81 -11.35 11.13 34.76
CA ASN A 81 -11.57 12.55 34.48
C ASN A 81 -10.28 13.29 34.10
N PHE A 82 -9.13 12.87 34.65
CA PHE A 82 -7.84 13.49 34.34
C PHE A 82 -7.34 13.13 32.94
N TYR A 83 -7.69 11.96 32.42
CA TYR A 83 -7.19 11.44 31.14
C TYR A 83 -8.22 11.51 30.00
N PHE A 84 -9.45 11.92 30.27
CA PHE A 84 -10.54 11.95 29.27
C PHE A 84 -10.14 12.63 27.95
N HIS A 85 -9.54 13.82 28.03
CA HIS A 85 -9.12 14.55 26.84
C HIS A 85 -8.01 13.86 26.05
N GLU A 86 -7.09 13.17 26.73
CA GLU A 86 -6.03 12.40 26.09
C GLU A 86 -6.60 11.19 25.35
N PHE A 87 -7.45 10.41 26.02
CA PHE A 87 -8.11 9.24 25.42
C PHE A 87 -8.97 9.63 24.23
N HIS A 88 -9.79 10.68 24.37
CA HIS A 88 -10.60 11.19 23.27
C HIS A 88 -9.75 11.63 22.07
N ARG A 89 -8.60 12.28 22.32
CA ARG A 89 -7.67 12.67 21.25
C ARG A 89 -7.09 11.46 20.54
N LYS A 90 -6.62 10.45 21.28
CA LYS A 90 -6.05 9.22 20.71
C LYS A 90 -7.10 8.46 19.89
N LEU A 91 -8.30 8.26 20.43
CA LEU A 91 -9.43 7.64 19.71
C LEU A 91 -9.72 8.36 18.39
N ARG A 92 -9.81 9.69 18.40
CA ARG A 92 -10.07 10.47 17.18
C ARG A 92 -8.98 10.29 16.13
N VAL A 93 -7.71 10.26 16.54
CA VAL A 93 -6.58 10.06 15.61
C VAL A 93 -6.61 8.66 15.01
N TYR A 94 -6.78 7.62 15.85
CA TYR A 94 -6.83 6.24 15.38
C TYR A 94 -8.03 6.00 14.45
N TRP A 95 -9.19 6.55 14.79
CA TRP A 95 -10.38 6.50 13.94
C TRP A 95 -10.14 7.12 12.56
N ASN A 96 -9.51 8.29 12.51
CA ASN A 96 -9.20 8.95 11.24
C ASN A 96 -8.21 8.12 10.41
N LEU A 97 -7.19 7.54 11.04
CA LEU A 97 -6.21 6.71 10.36
C LEU A 97 -6.85 5.41 9.82
N LEU A 98 -7.70 4.77 10.63
CA LEU A 98 -8.46 3.59 10.23
C LEU A 98 -9.34 3.88 9.02
N ASN A 99 -10.14 4.94 9.07
CA ASN A 99 -11.05 5.29 7.96
C ASN A 99 -10.30 5.63 6.67
N TYR A 100 -9.25 6.45 6.78
CA TYR A 100 -8.45 6.83 5.62
C TYR A 100 -7.79 5.60 4.99
N THR A 101 -7.20 4.74 5.82
CA THR A 101 -6.47 3.54 5.35
C THR A 101 -7.43 2.50 4.79
N ALA A 102 -8.56 2.24 5.44
CA ALA A 102 -9.57 1.29 4.96
C ALA A 102 -10.21 1.75 3.65
N SER A 103 -10.51 3.05 3.51
CA SER A 103 -11.02 3.60 2.25
C SER A 103 -10.00 3.47 1.12
N GLY A 104 -8.72 3.76 1.39
CA GLY A 104 -7.64 3.56 0.43
C GLY A 104 -7.44 2.09 0.06
N LEU A 105 -7.53 1.18 1.03
CA LEU A 105 -7.39 -0.26 0.83
C LEU A 105 -8.47 -0.81 -0.09
N ASN A 106 -9.73 -0.42 0.10
CA ASN A 106 -10.82 -0.85 -0.77
C ASN A 106 -10.60 -0.38 -2.21
N LYS A 107 -10.16 0.86 -2.42
CA LYS A 107 -9.87 1.38 -3.77
C LYS A 107 -8.74 0.62 -4.46
N ASP A 108 -7.65 0.36 -3.72
CA ASP A 108 -6.52 -0.38 -4.27
C ASP A 108 -6.91 -1.83 -4.59
N PHE A 109 -7.75 -2.44 -3.75
CA PHE A 109 -8.27 -3.79 -3.96
C PHE A 109 -9.21 -3.90 -5.17
N GLU A 110 -10.11 -2.92 -5.34
CA GLU A 110 -10.98 -2.82 -6.52
C GLU A 110 -10.14 -2.71 -7.79
N LYS A 111 -9.17 -1.78 -7.82
CA LYS A 111 -8.27 -1.60 -8.97
C LYS A 111 -7.45 -2.87 -9.26
N ALA A 112 -6.89 -3.52 -8.23
CA ALA A 112 -6.14 -4.77 -8.41
C ALA A 112 -7.03 -5.91 -8.94
N SER A 113 -8.30 -5.96 -8.54
CA SER A 113 -9.26 -6.94 -9.05
C SER A 113 -9.59 -6.70 -10.53
N GLU A 114 -9.80 -5.45 -10.94
CA GLU A 114 -9.99 -5.08 -12.34
C GLU A 114 -8.77 -5.44 -13.20
N LEU A 115 -7.56 -5.09 -12.75
CA LEU A 115 -6.31 -5.43 -13.46
C LEU A 115 -6.10 -6.94 -13.59
N LYS A 116 -6.48 -7.72 -12.56
CA LYS A 116 -6.43 -9.19 -12.60
C LYS A 116 -7.39 -9.75 -13.65
N GLU A 117 -8.61 -9.23 -13.75
CA GLU A 117 -9.57 -9.64 -14.77
C GLU A 117 -9.10 -9.29 -16.18
N GLU A 118 -8.58 -8.07 -16.38
CA GLU A 118 -8.01 -7.66 -17.65
C GLU A 118 -6.81 -8.53 -18.07
N LEU A 119 -5.91 -8.83 -17.13
CA LEU A 119 -4.78 -9.72 -17.37
C LEU A 119 -5.25 -11.09 -17.85
N PHE A 120 -6.25 -11.66 -17.18
CA PHE A 120 -6.82 -12.95 -17.55
C PHE A 120 -7.39 -12.94 -18.96
N ASP A 121 -8.22 -11.95 -19.28
CA ASP A 121 -8.82 -11.78 -20.60
C ASP A 121 -7.76 -11.65 -21.70
N LYS A 122 -6.70 -10.89 -21.43
CA LYS A 122 -5.62 -10.67 -22.39
C LYS A 122 -4.82 -11.93 -22.63
N VAL A 123 -4.54 -12.71 -21.58
CA VAL A 123 -3.86 -14.01 -21.68
C VAL A 123 -4.72 -15.02 -22.44
N MET A 124 -6.02 -15.09 -22.14
CA MET A 124 -6.95 -15.99 -22.83
C MET A 124 -7.06 -15.65 -24.32
N LYS A 125 -7.28 -14.38 -24.68
CA LYS A 125 -7.32 -13.92 -26.09
C LYS A 125 -6.00 -14.19 -26.84
N GLN A 126 -4.85 -14.09 -26.18
CA GLN A 126 -3.56 -14.44 -26.79
C GLN A 126 -3.41 -15.95 -27.04
N SER A 127 -3.96 -16.78 -26.15
CA SER A 127 -3.90 -18.23 -26.29
C SER A 127 -4.71 -18.72 -27.50
N GLU A 128 -5.92 -18.20 -27.70
CA GLU A 128 -6.80 -18.54 -28.82
C GLU A 128 -6.17 -18.18 -30.18
N LYS A 129 -5.56 -16.98 -30.28
CA LYS A 129 -4.86 -16.53 -31.49
C LYS A 129 -3.65 -17.39 -31.84
N LYS A 130 -2.98 -17.99 -30.85
CA LYS A 130 -1.85 -18.90 -31.08
C LYS A 130 -2.29 -20.27 -31.59
N THR A 131 -3.45 -20.76 -31.16
CA THR A 131 -4.01 -22.03 -31.62
C THR A 131 -4.41 -21.94 -33.10
N ILE A 132 -5.12 -20.87 -33.50
CA ILE A 132 -5.54 -20.66 -34.90
C ILE A 132 -4.33 -20.55 -35.86
N LYS A 133 -3.22 -19.97 -35.42
CA LYS A 133 -1.99 -19.86 -36.23
C LYS A 133 -1.20 -21.16 -36.38
N LYS A 134 -1.47 -22.19 -35.57
CA LYS A 134 -0.81 -23.50 -35.68
C LYS A 134 -1.50 -24.45 -36.66
N ASP A 135 -2.76 -24.17 -36.99
CA ASP A 135 -3.61 -25.02 -37.83
C ASP A 135 -3.70 -24.53 -39.30
N ILE A 136 -2.89 -23.52 -39.67
CA ILE A 136 -2.72 -22.99 -41.04
C ILE A 136 -1.26 -23.21 -41.47
#